data_AF-A0A183D066-F1
#
_entry.id   AF-A0A183D066-F1
#
_cell.length_a   1.000
_cell.length_b   1.000
_cell.length_c   1.000
_cell.angle_alpha   90.00
_cell.angle_beta   90.00
_cell.angle_gamma   90.00
#
_symmetry.space_group_name_H-M   'P 1'
#
loop_
_entity.id
_entity.type
_entity.pdbx_description
1 polymer ?
#
loop_
_entity_poly.entity_id
_entity_poly.type
_entity_poly.pdbx_seq_one_letter_code
_entity_poly.pdbx_strand_id
1 'polypeptide(L)'
;MCCKKHIIVLAGIKYVDGYIFPCLRKTCASAANQVQETIEKIREKRARIGMLWLDVERFNWPKDKEYNQRFIRNMTKKAKSMGIKVGVYTNYYNWQEIVGLNWEKMRKYPLWWAYYDGRQVH
;
A
#
# COMPACT_ATOMS: atom_id res chain seq x y z
N MET A 1 -12.61 27.69 15.07
CA MET A 1 -11.64 26.56 15.12
C MET A 1 -10.78 26.59 13.86
N CYS A 2 -9.65 27.29 13.85
CA CYS A 2 -8.77 27.37 12.69
C CYS A 2 -7.39 26.77 13.01
N CYS A 3 -6.86 26.00 12.05
CA CYS A 3 -5.50 25.47 11.97
C CYS A 3 -5.05 24.42 13.01
N LYS A 4 -5.55 23.19 12.91
CA LYS A 4 -4.67 22.02 13.11
C LYS A 4 -3.84 21.82 11.84
N LYS A 5 -2.76 22.59 11.68
CA LYS A 5 -1.74 22.28 10.68
C LYS A 5 -1.10 20.94 11.10
N HIS A 6 -1.06 19.98 10.19
CA HIS A 6 -0.57 18.64 10.47
C HIS A 6 0.93 18.68 10.76
N ILE A 7 1.38 17.94 11.78
CA ILE A 7 2.78 17.93 12.28
C ILE A 7 3.79 17.77 11.15
N ILE A 8 3.51 16.92 10.16
CA ILE A 8 4.43 16.65 9.04
C ILE A 8 4.63 17.89 8.17
N VAL A 9 3.56 18.66 7.92
CA VAL A 9 3.61 19.92 7.16
C VAL A 9 4.32 21.01 7.98
N LEU A 10 4.16 21.00 9.31
CA LEU A 10 4.87 21.91 10.20
C LEU A 10 6.37 21.59 10.33
N ALA A 11 6.75 20.31 10.19
CA ALA A 11 8.13 19.85 10.24
C ALA A 11 8.93 20.09 8.95
N GLY A 12 8.31 20.68 7.91
CA GLY A 12 8.99 20.98 6.64
C GLY A 12 9.29 19.77 5.75
N ILE A 13 8.69 18.61 6.04
CA ILE A 13 8.90 17.39 5.24
C ILE A 13 8.17 17.53 3.90
N LYS A 14 8.95 17.68 2.82
CA LYS A 14 8.45 17.99 1.47
C LYS A 14 7.81 16.79 0.76
N TYR A 15 8.30 15.57 1.03
CA TYR A 15 7.84 14.34 0.39
C TYR A 15 7.33 13.40 1.46
N VAL A 16 6.04 13.07 1.36
CA VAL A 16 5.34 12.20 2.29
C VAL A 16 4.62 11.18 1.46
N ASP A 17 4.82 9.90 1.76
CA ASP A 17 4.06 8.80 1.18
C ASP A 17 3.24 8.13 2.28
N GLY A 18 2.22 7.38 1.88
CA GLY A 18 1.44 6.55 2.78
C GLY A 18 1.60 5.08 2.43
N TYR A 19 1.35 4.19 3.39
CA TYR A 19 1.17 2.77 3.11
C TYR A 19 -0.19 2.30 3.63
N ILE A 20 -0.71 1.25 3.02
CA ILE A 20 -1.92 0.57 3.46
C ILE A 20 -1.60 -0.91 3.64
N PHE A 21 -1.94 -1.43 4.81
CA PHE A 21 -1.89 -2.86 5.12
C PHE A 21 -3.23 -3.50 4.72
N PRO A 22 -3.29 -4.33 3.65
CA PRO A 22 -4.53 -4.91 3.18
C PRO A 22 -5.20 -5.77 4.24
N CYS A 23 -6.46 -5.48 4.56
CA CYS A 23 -7.25 -6.36 5.42
C CYS A 23 -8.03 -7.39 4.58
N LEU A 24 -7.84 -8.67 4.89
CA LEU A 24 -8.45 -9.76 4.10
C LEU A 24 -9.53 -10.53 4.87
N ARG A 25 -9.83 -10.10 6.10
CA ARG A 25 -10.92 -10.66 6.90
C ARG A 25 -12.25 -10.40 6.20
N LYS A 26 -13.19 -11.34 6.31
CA LYS A 26 -14.55 -11.21 5.73
C LYS A 26 -15.30 -9.95 6.19
N THR A 27 -14.98 -9.44 7.37
CA THR A 27 -15.59 -8.23 7.95
C THR A 27 -14.95 -6.93 7.45
N CYS A 28 -13.84 -7.00 6.73
CA CYS A 28 -13.19 -5.82 6.18
C CYS A 28 -13.83 -5.41 4.86
N ALA A 29 -13.68 -4.12 4.53
CA ALA A 29 -14.17 -3.56 3.29
C ALA A 29 -13.51 -4.25 2.07
N SER A 30 -14.14 -4.11 0.90
CA SER A 30 -13.55 -4.61 -0.35
C SER A 30 -12.18 -3.96 -0.63
N ALA A 31 -11.35 -4.61 -1.44
CA ALA A 31 -10.06 -4.08 -1.89
C ALA A 31 -10.13 -2.62 -2.36
N ALA A 32 -11.14 -2.30 -3.18
CA ALA A 32 -11.34 -0.94 -3.66
C ALA A 32 -11.79 0.00 -2.53
N ASN A 33 -12.71 -0.42 -1.68
CA ASN A 33 -13.21 0.44 -0.60
C ASN A 33 -12.13 0.74 0.45
N GLN A 34 -11.24 -0.21 0.77
CA GLN A 34 -10.10 0.04 1.65
C GLN A 34 -9.21 1.18 1.13
N VAL A 35 -8.92 1.18 -0.17
CA VAL A 35 -8.13 2.25 -0.80
C VAL A 35 -8.91 3.56 -0.86
N GLN A 36 -10.20 3.48 -1.18
CA GLN A 36 -11.07 4.65 -1.24
C GLN A 36 -11.13 5.38 0.09
N GLU A 37 -11.52 4.67 1.15
CA GLU A 37 -11.66 5.20 2.50
C GLU A 37 -10.32 5.77 3.01
N THR A 38 -9.21 5.09 2.73
CA THR A 38 -7.87 5.58 3.07
C THR A 38 -7.57 6.93 2.41
N ILE A 39 -7.78 7.05 1.09
CA ILE A 39 -7.51 8.28 0.35
C ILE A 39 -8.48 9.40 0.75
N GLU A 40 -9.75 9.07 0.95
CA GLU A 40 -10.76 10.02 1.42
C GLU A 40 -10.39 10.54 2.82
N LYS A 41 -9.93 9.68 3.72
CA LYS A 41 -9.50 10.09 5.05
C LYS A 41 -8.28 11.01 5.01
N ILE A 42 -7.29 10.69 4.18
CA ILE A 42 -6.11 11.56 3.97
C ILE A 42 -6.55 12.94 3.48
N ARG A 43 -7.48 13.00 2.53
CA ARG A 43 -8.02 14.25 1.97
C ARG A 43 -8.87 15.03 2.96
N GLU A 44 -9.73 14.37 3.73
CA GLU A 44 -10.53 14.97 4.81
C GLU A 44 -9.61 15.68 5.82
N LYS A 45 -8.48 15.04 6.14
CA LYS A 45 -7.45 15.59 7.01
C LYS A 45 -6.58 16.66 6.33
N ARG A 46 -6.82 16.99 5.06
CA ARG A 46 -6.01 17.94 4.27
C ARG A 46 -4.54 17.54 4.20
N ALA A 47 -4.24 16.26 4.36
CA ALA A 47 -2.92 15.70 4.14
C ALA A 47 -2.74 15.39 2.64
N ARG A 48 -1.48 15.27 2.21
CA ARG A 48 -1.12 14.90 0.83
C ARG A 48 -0.06 13.82 0.88
N ILE A 49 -0.19 12.84 0.00
CA ILE A 49 0.80 11.79 -0.20
C ILE A 49 1.26 11.78 -1.67
N GLY A 50 2.54 11.50 -1.90
CA GLY A 50 3.11 11.35 -3.24
C GLY A 50 2.81 9.98 -3.84
N MET A 51 2.82 8.95 -3.00
CA MET A 51 2.55 7.55 -3.34
C MET A 51 1.80 6.85 -2.21
N LEU A 52 0.93 5.91 -2.59
CA LEU A 52 0.38 4.90 -1.69
C LEU A 52 1.09 3.57 -1.93
N TRP A 53 1.79 3.06 -0.93
CA TRP A 53 2.44 1.75 -0.95
C TRP A 53 1.45 0.69 -0.47
N LEU A 54 1.22 -0.34 -1.30
CA LEU A 54 0.50 -1.53 -0.85
C LEU A 54 1.48 -2.41 -0.09
N ASP A 55 1.23 -2.60 1.19
CA ASP A 55 2.06 -3.40 2.08
C ASP A 55 1.66 -4.89 1.96
N VAL A 56 2.39 -5.63 1.12
CA VAL A 56 2.06 -7.03 0.77
C VAL A 56 3.01 -7.96 1.51
N GLU A 57 2.63 -8.27 2.75
CA GLU A 57 3.37 -9.15 3.66
C GLU A 57 2.55 -10.35 4.10
N ARG A 58 3.22 -11.40 4.61
CA ARG A 58 2.59 -12.63 5.11
C ARG A 58 1.72 -12.36 6.35
N PHE A 59 0.50 -11.90 6.11
CA PHE A 59 -0.53 -11.72 7.14
C PHE A 59 -1.91 -11.92 6.55
N ASN A 60 -2.62 -12.97 6.98
CA ASN A 60 -4.01 -13.25 6.61
C ASN A 60 -4.29 -13.40 5.10
N TRP A 61 -3.29 -13.62 4.25
CA TRP A 61 -3.50 -13.97 2.84
C TRP A 61 -3.95 -15.43 2.71
N PRO A 62 -5.08 -15.71 2.02
CA PRO A 62 -5.46 -17.08 1.73
C PRO A 62 -4.49 -17.71 0.73
N LYS A 63 -4.47 -19.05 0.65
CA LYS A 63 -3.65 -19.79 -0.32
C LYS A 63 -4.05 -19.57 -1.79
N ASP A 64 -5.23 -19.00 -2.03
CA ASP A 64 -5.73 -18.67 -3.37
C ASP A 64 -4.97 -17.48 -3.96
N LYS A 65 -3.91 -17.78 -4.71
CA LYS A 65 -3.08 -16.78 -5.38
C LYS A 65 -3.87 -15.94 -6.38
N GLU A 66 -4.83 -16.53 -7.10
CA GLU A 66 -5.61 -15.76 -8.07
C GLU A 66 -6.50 -14.73 -7.39
N TYR A 67 -7.12 -15.11 -6.27
CA TYR A 67 -7.84 -14.16 -5.42
C TYR A 67 -6.92 -13.05 -4.94
N ASN A 68 -5.73 -13.37 -4.43
CA ASN A 68 -4.76 -12.39 -3.94
C ASN A 68 -4.33 -11.41 -5.04
N GLN A 69 -4.02 -11.93 -6.22
CA GLN A 69 -3.69 -11.13 -7.41
C GLN A 69 -4.83 -10.21 -7.83
N ARG A 70 -6.09 -10.71 -7.82
CA ARG A 70 -7.28 -9.88 -8.11
C ARG A 70 -7.46 -8.80 -7.04
N PHE A 71 -7.26 -9.12 -5.77
CA PHE A 71 -7.37 -8.20 -4.65
C PHE A 71 -6.40 -7.01 -4.82
N ILE A 72 -5.11 -7.30 -5.02
CA ILE A 72 -4.06 -6.29 -5.24
C ILE A 72 -4.32 -5.46 -6.51
N ARG A 73 -4.79 -6.09 -7.60
CA ARG A 73 -5.19 -5.36 -8.81
C ARG A 73 -6.35 -4.41 -8.56
N ASN A 74 -7.32 -4.79 -7.74
CA ASN A 74 -8.46 -3.93 -7.45
C ASN A 74 -8.05 -2.74 -6.56
N MET A 75 -7.17 -2.94 -5.59
CA MET A 75 -6.57 -1.85 -4.81
C MET A 75 -5.82 -0.87 -5.72
N THR A 76 -4.91 -1.36 -6.57
CA THR A 76 -4.11 -0.51 -7.46
C THR A 76 -4.95 0.22 -8.50
N LYS A 77 -5.96 -0.44 -9.09
CA LYS A 77 -6.91 0.22 -10.00
C LYS A 77 -7.64 1.37 -9.32
N LYS A 78 -8.09 1.17 -8.08
CA LYS A 78 -8.80 2.20 -7.32
C LYS A 78 -7.90 3.38 -6.96
N ALA A 79 -6.68 3.13 -6.50
CA ALA A 79 -5.72 4.20 -6.22
C ALA A 79 -5.48 5.07 -7.47
N LYS A 80 -5.24 4.40 -8.61
CA LYS A 80 -5.07 5.07 -9.91
C LYS A 80 -6.30 5.87 -10.34
N SER A 81 -7.51 5.31 -10.20
CA SER A 81 -8.73 6.03 -10.58
C SER A 81 -8.98 7.26 -9.71
N MET A 82 -8.41 7.29 -8.50
CA MET A 82 -8.47 8.44 -7.60
C MET A 82 -7.30 9.42 -7.80
N GLY A 83 -6.44 9.22 -8.81
CA GLY A 83 -5.31 10.10 -9.12
C GLY A 83 -4.09 9.92 -8.19
N ILE A 84 -4.00 8.81 -7.46
CA ILE A 84 -2.89 8.51 -6.55
C ILE A 84 -1.91 7.55 -7.23
N LYS A 85 -0.61 7.85 -7.15
CA LYS A 85 0.45 6.92 -7.58
C LYS A 85 0.50 5.75 -6.60
N VAL A 86 0.76 4.56 -7.10
CA VAL A 86 0.78 3.33 -6.30
C VAL A 86 2.07 2.55 -6.53
N GLY A 87 2.64 2.04 -5.45
CA GLY A 87 3.77 1.12 -5.43
C GLY A 87 3.44 -0.11 -4.59
N VAL A 88 4.31 -1.12 -4.63
CA VAL A 88 4.20 -2.33 -3.83
C VAL A 88 5.40 -2.42 -2.90
N TYR A 89 5.13 -2.61 -1.62
CA TYR A 89 6.13 -3.03 -0.65
C TYR A 89 5.99 -4.54 -0.42
N THR A 90 7.09 -5.28 -0.57
CA THR A 90 7.14 -6.73 -0.33
C THR A 90 8.59 -7.24 -0.31
N ASN A 91 8.77 -8.55 -0.13
CA ASN A 91 10.04 -9.25 -0.32
C ASN A 91 9.82 -10.54 -1.14
N TYR A 92 10.90 -11.25 -1.47
CA TYR A 92 10.86 -12.45 -2.31
C TYR A 92 9.88 -13.50 -1.79
N TYR A 93 10.02 -13.82 -0.50
CA TYR A 93 9.29 -14.90 0.15
C TYR A 93 7.81 -14.57 0.34
N ASN A 94 7.49 -13.31 0.64
CA ASN A 94 6.13 -12.80 0.70
C ASN A 94 5.48 -12.86 -0.69
N TRP A 95 6.16 -12.34 -1.71
CA TRP A 95 5.63 -12.32 -3.08
C TRP A 95 5.39 -13.72 -3.64
N GLN A 96 6.36 -14.63 -3.50
CA GLN A 96 6.24 -16.02 -3.96
C GLN A 96 5.05 -16.74 -3.31
N GLU A 97 4.86 -16.55 -2.02
CA GLU A 97 3.79 -17.20 -1.26
C GLU A 97 2.42 -16.61 -1.61
N ILE A 98 2.30 -15.28 -1.58
CA ILE A 98 1.02 -14.58 -1.67
C ILE A 98 0.49 -14.58 -3.11
N VAL A 99 1.33 -14.28 -4.09
CA VAL A 99 0.88 -14.08 -5.48
C VAL A 99 1.59 -14.96 -6.50
N GLY A 100 2.76 -15.51 -6.17
CA GLY A 100 3.58 -16.29 -7.09
C GLY A 100 4.51 -15.43 -7.94
N LEU A 101 5.74 -15.92 -8.15
CA LEU A 101 6.80 -15.18 -8.84
C LEU A 101 6.52 -14.97 -10.34
N ASN A 102 5.73 -15.84 -10.95
CA ASN A 102 5.30 -15.72 -12.35
C ASN A 102 4.27 -14.62 -12.58
N TRP A 103 3.77 -13.97 -11.52
CA TRP A 103 2.78 -12.92 -11.67
C TRP A 103 3.41 -11.57 -12.01
N GLU A 104 3.42 -11.26 -13.31
CA GLU A 104 4.10 -10.09 -13.85
C GLU A 104 3.23 -8.82 -13.98
N LYS A 105 1.93 -8.89 -13.69
CA LYS A 105 0.99 -7.78 -13.93
C LYS A 105 1.30 -6.52 -13.09
N MET A 106 2.15 -6.65 -12.08
CA MET A 106 2.60 -5.58 -11.20
C MET A 106 3.95 -4.97 -11.57
N ARG A 107 4.69 -5.50 -12.57
CA ARG A 107 6.05 -5.04 -12.94
C ARG A 107 6.16 -3.55 -13.30
N LYS A 108 5.07 -2.93 -13.74
CA LYS A 108 5.02 -1.50 -14.10
C LYS A 108 4.94 -0.54 -12.90
N TYR A 109 4.74 -1.07 -11.68
CA TYR A 109 4.64 -0.26 -10.48
C TYR A 109 5.98 -0.24 -9.74
N PRO A 110 6.33 0.86 -9.07
CA PRO A 110 7.51 0.92 -8.20
C PRO A 110 7.49 -0.19 -7.14
N LEU A 111 8.66 -0.74 -6.86
CA LEU A 111 8.89 -1.77 -5.85
C LEU A 111 9.72 -1.18 -4.71
N TRP A 112 9.18 -1.22 -3.50
CA TRP A 112 9.94 -1.02 -2.27
C TRP A 112 10.25 -2.41 -1.70
N TRP A 113 11.49 -2.85 -1.91
CA TRP A 113 11.92 -4.20 -1.58
C TRP A 113 12.53 -4.27 -0.18
N ALA A 114 11.95 -5.10 0.69
CA ALA A 114 12.52 -5.37 2.01
C ALA A 114 13.59 -6.46 1.93
N TYR A 115 14.82 -6.10 2.28
CA TYR A 115 15.95 -7.01 2.46
C TYR A 115 16.63 -6.69 3.80
N TYR A 116 16.55 -7.62 4.73
CA TYR A 116 17.18 -7.51 6.04
C TYR A 116 18.49 -8.31 6.01
N ASP A 117 19.62 -7.62 5.98
CA ASP A 117 20.96 -8.22 5.85
C ASP A 117 21.58 -8.60 7.22
N GLY A 118 20.86 -8.33 8.31
CA GLY A 118 21.31 -8.61 9.68
C GLY A 118 22.51 -7.80 10.13
N ARG A 119 22.97 -6.82 9.34
CA ARG A 119 24.11 -5.97 9.67
C ARG A 119 23.62 -4.79 10.50
N GLN A 120 24.01 -4.75 11.76
CA GLN A 120 23.92 -3.53 12.55
C GLN A 120 25.06 -2.61 12.13
N VAL A 121 24.74 -1.55 11.38
CA VAL A 121 25.67 -0.43 11.18
C VAL A 121 25.70 0.37 12.48
N HIS A 122 26.77 0.19 13.26
CA HIS A 122 27.12 1.07 14.37
C HIS A 122 27.78 2.35 13.84
#